data_AF-A0A851HLV9-F1
#
_entry.id   AF-A0A851HLV9-F1
#
_cell.length_a   1.000
_cell.length_b   1.000
_cell.length_c   1.000
_cell.angle_alpha   90.00
_cell.angle_beta   90.00
_cell.angle_gamma   90.00
#
_symmetry.space_group_name_H-M   'P 1'
#
loop_
_entity.id
_entity.type
_entity.pdbx_description
1 polymer ?
#
loop_
_entity_poly.entity_id
_entity_poly.type
_entity_poly.pdbx_seq_one_letter_code
_entity_poly.pdbx_strand_id
1 'polypeptide(L)'
;MADHSANHDAAVTDNFALPGVPDAFDRLWTPHRMAYVAKGQSQVTDEASCPFCAAPQRDDETSLIVARGTTCYVVMNLYPYNPGHMLVCPYRHVPDYPDLTIDETAEFAQLTQIGMEVLRDVSRAAGFNLGMNQGKAGGAGIAAHLHQHIVPRWGGDGNFLPIIAETKNVTATIGEMRTMIADGWATGTERFLTKQQDNTPGC
;
A
#
# COMPACT_ATOMS: atom_id res chain seq x y z
N MET A 1 -14.64 -3.93 55.60
CA MET A 1 -15.20 -3.69 54.25
C MET A 1 -14.42 -2.52 53.67
N ALA A 2 -13.65 -2.56 52.59
CA ALA A 2 -13.09 -3.63 51.76
C ALA A 2 -11.68 -3.14 51.36
N ASP A 3 -10.76 -4.07 51.11
CA ASP A 3 -9.34 -3.86 50.83
C ASP A 3 -9.02 -3.89 49.33
N HIS A 4 -7.92 -3.25 48.94
CA HIS A 4 -7.41 -3.06 47.59
C HIS A 4 -6.59 -4.27 47.06
N SER A 5 -6.59 -4.41 45.73
CA SER A 5 -5.44 -4.78 44.85
C SER A 5 -5.47 -6.11 44.05
N ALA A 6 -5.19 -5.90 42.74
CA ALA A 6 -4.33 -6.65 41.80
C ALA A 6 -4.68 -8.05 41.24
N ASN A 7 -5.04 -8.04 39.94
CA ASN A 7 -4.39 -8.70 38.77
C ASN A 7 -4.13 -10.21 38.80
N HIS A 8 -4.66 -10.98 37.82
CA HIS A 8 -4.09 -12.26 37.33
C HIS A 8 -4.70 -12.68 35.96
N ASP A 9 -4.51 -11.89 34.90
CA ASP A 9 -4.71 -12.36 33.51
C ASP A 9 -3.38 -12.86 32.92
N ALA A 10 -2.83 -13.88 33.57
CA ALA A 10 -1.72 -14.66 33.03
C ALA A 10 -2.17 -16.11 32.85
N ALA A 11 -2.00 -16.60 31.62
CA ALA A 11 -1.95 -18.00 31.17
C ALA A 11 -3.17 -18.51 30.37
N VAL A 12 -3.11 -18.33 29.05
CA VAL A 12 -3.27 -19.45 28.10
C VAL A 12 -2.30 -19.21 26.93
N THR A 13 -1.17 -19.91 26.93
CA THR A 13 -0.33 -20.09 25.74
C THR A 13 -0.86 -21.28 24.95
N ASP A 14 -0.83 -21.24 23.61
CA ASP A 14 -0.67 -22.50 22.86
C ASP A 14 0.57 -22.46 21.97
N ASN A 15 1.33 -23.54 22.11
CA ASN A 15 2.58 -23.86 21.44
C ASN A 15 2.24 -24.53 20.10
N PHE A 16 2.15 -23.77 19.01
CA PHE A 16 2.15 -24.36 17.69
C PHE A 16 3.32 -23.85 16.84
N ALA A 17 4.28 -24.76 16.61
CA ALA A 17 5.18 -24.71 15.48
C ALA A 17 4.58 -25.61 14.38
N LEU A 18 4.52 -25.12 13.14
CA LEU A 18 4.23 -25.97 11.99
C LEU A 18 5.44 -26.02 11.05
N PRO A 19 5.96 -27.23 10.73
CA PRO A 19 7.00 -27.44 9.75
C PRO A 19 6.44 -27.28 8.33
N GLY A 20 7.32 -26.93 7.38
CA GLY A 20 6.98 -26.31 6.10
C GLY A 20 5.83 -26.93 5.31
N VAL A 21 5.02 -26.06 4.70
CA VAL A 21 4.16 -26.39 3.55
C VAL A 21 4.19 -25.21 2.57
N PRO A 22 4.42 -25.45 1.27
CA PRO A 22 4.41 -24.46 0.21
C PRO A 22 3.01 -24.32 -0.38
N ASP A 23 2.34 -23.17 -0.30
CA ASP A 23 1.27 -22.86 -1.26
C ASP A 23 0.81 -21.40 -1.21
N ALA A 24 0.36 -20.88 -2.35
CA ALA A 24 0.00 -19.51 -2.66
C ALA A 24 -1.24 -18.96 -1.90
N PHE A 25 -1.82 -19.72 -0.97
CA PHE A 25 -3.07 -19.40 -0.27
C PHE A 25 -2.91 -18.60 1.04
N ASP A 26 -1.72 -18.54 1.63
CA ASP A 26 -1.44 -17.77 2.87
C ASP A 26 -1.35 -16.24 2.67
N ARG A 27 -1.81 -15.74 1.52
CA ARG A 27 -1.92 -14.30 1.24
C ARG A 27 -3.31 -13.72 1.52
N LEU A 28 -4.20 -14.50 2.13
CA LEU A 28 -5.50 -14.00 2.58
C LEU A 28 -5.36 -13.27 3.93
N TRP A 29 -5.90 -12.06 3.98
CA TRP A 29 -5.46 -10.99 4.86
C TRP A 29 -6.12 -10.98 6.25
N THR A 30 -5.47 -10.22 7.16
CA THR A 30 -5.78 -9.82 8.55
C THR A 30 -4.81 -10.32 9.66
N PRO A 31 -4.33 -11.58 9.71
CA PRO A 31 -3.43 -12.03 10.78
C PRO A 31 -1.97 -11.50 10.68
N HIS A 32 -1.42 -11.36 9.47
CA HIS A 32 0.00 -10.99 9.30
C HIS A 32 0.30 -9.51 9.54
N ARG A 33 -0.70 -8.61 9.47
CA ARG A 33 -0.52 -7.20 9.89
C ARG A 33 -0.07 -7.15 11.34
N MET A 34 -0.65 -8.00 12.18
CA MET A 34 -0.29 -8.08 13.59
C MET A 34 1.13 -8.60 13.76
N ALA A 35 1.60 -9.58 12.99
CA ALA A 35 2.98 -10.07 13.06
C ALA A 35 4.03 -9.02 12.62
N TYR A 36 3.72 -8.22 11.58
CA TYR A 36 4.61 -7.14 11.13
C TYR A 36 4.59 -5.94 12.08
N VAL A 37 3.41 -5.56 12.59
CA VAL A 37 3.25 -4.50 13.59
C VAL A 37 3.81 -4.92 14.96
N ALA A 38 3.73 -6.20 15.34
CA ALA A 38 4.24 -6.74 16.60
C ALA A 38 5.78 -6.77 16.66
N LYS A 39 6.48 -6.83 15.52
CA LYS A 39 7.94 -6.63 15.46
C LYS A 39 8.36 -5.16 15.60
N GLY A 40 7.39 -4.23 15.63
CA GLY A 40 7.58 -2.82 15.93
C GLY A 40 7.91 -1.97 14.70
N GLN A 41 7.14 -0.89 14.51
CA GLN A 41 7.40 0.19 13.54
C GLN A 41 8.71 0.95 13.83
N SER A 42 9.36 0.67 14.96
CA SER A 42 10.60 1.26 15.43
C SER A 42 11.87 0.75 14.72
N GLN A 43 11.76 -0.22 13.81
CA GLN A 43 12.91 -0.81 13.12
C GLN A 43 13.36 -0.05 11.87
N VAL A 44 12.50 0.80 11.28
CA VAL A 44 12.87 1.58 10.08
C VAL A 44 13.19 3.01 10.50
N THR A 45 14.48 3.29 10.65
CA THR A 45 14.99 4.62 11.07
C THR A 45 15.88 5.28 10.04
N ASP A 46 16.37 4.51 9.07
CA ASP A 46 17.32 4.96 8.07
C ASP A 46 17.07 4.29 6.71
N GLU A 47 17.80 4.75 5.70
CA GLU A 47 17.71 4.25 4.32
C GLU A 47 18.09 2.76 4.22
N ALA A 48 19.06 2.29 5.01
CA ALA A 48 19.54 0.90 4.97
C ALA A 48 18.48 -0.10 5.47
N SER A 49 17.66 0.31 6.42
CA SER A 49 16.55 -0.48 6.96
C SER A 49 15.21 -0.24 6.24
N CYS A 50 15.15 0.70 5.29
CA CYS A 50 13.90 1.10 4.63
C CYS A 50 13.53 0.16 3.48
N PRO A 51 12.35 -0.51 3.53
CA PRO A 51 11.90 -1.36 2.44
C PRO A 51 11.59 -0.57 1.16
N PHE A 52 11.23 0.71 1.26
CA PHE A 52 10.99 1.57 0.09
C PHE A 52 12.30 2.01 -0.58
N CYS A 53 13.39 2.14 0.16
CA CYS A 53 14.72 2.35 -0.45
C CYS A 53 15.25 1.05 -1.09
N ALA A 54 15.00 -0.10 -0.47
CA ALA A 54 15.43 -1.39 -0.97
C ALA A 54 14.64 -1.87 -2.22
N ALA A 55 13.35 -1.54 -2.31
CA ALA A 55 12.47 -2.05 -3.37
C ALA A 55 12.96 -1.70 -4.80
N PRO A 56 13.33 -0.44 -5.11
CA PRO A 56 13.87 -0.07 -6.42
C PRO A 56 15.16 -0.78 -6.82
N GLN A 57 15.90 -1.34 -5.86
CA GLN A 57 17.18 -2.05 -6.08
C GLN A 57 17.01 -3.53 -6.48
N ARG A 58 15.77 -4.03 -6.50
CA ARG A 58 15.42 -5.40 -6.89
C ARG A 58 14.58 -5.37 -8.16
N ASP A 59 14.30 -6.55 -8.71
CA ASP A 59 13.35 -6.72 -9.79
C ASP A 59 11.92 -6.32 -9.36
N ASP A 60 11.13 -5.92 -10.35
CA ASP A 60 9.82 -5.32 -10.10
C ASP A 60 8.82 -6.34 -9.59
N GLU A 61 8.90 -7.58 -10.04
CA GLU A 61 8.06 -8.70 -9.60
C GLU A 61 8.28 -8.98 -8.11
N THR A 62 9.53 -9.09 -7.65
CA THR A 62 9.88 -9.36 -6.26
C THR A 62 9.51 -8.19 -5.34
N SER A 63 9.69 -6.96 -5.82
CA SER A 63 9.36 -5.75 -5.06
C SER A 63 7.90 -5.32 -5.17
N LEU A 64 7.10 -5.98 -6.01
CA LEU A 64 5.74 -5.59 -6.37
C LEU A 64 5.63 -4.18 -6.99
N ILE A 65 6.68 -3.73 -7.66
CA ILE A 65 6.68 -2.46 -8.40
C ILE A 65 5.84 -2.63 -9.66
N VAL A 66 4.95 -1.67 -9.90
CA VAL A 66 4.07 -1.65 -11.08
C VAL A 66 4.48 -0.58 -12.08
N ALA A 67 5.20 0.46 -11.63
CA ALA A 67 5.69 1.51 -12.49
C ALA A 67 6.89 2.23 -11.88
N ARG A 68 7.81 2.67 -12.75
CA ARG A 68 8.98 3.46 -12.41
C ARG A 68 8.92 4.79 -13.16
N GLY A 69 8.92 5.88 -12.42
CA GLY A 69 9.17 7.23 -12.94
C GLY A 69 10.63 7.62 -12.79
N THR A 70 10.88 8.92 -12.88
CA THR A 70 12.20 9.57 -12.83
C THR A 70 12.67 9.81 -11.40
N THR A 71 11.79 10.37 -10.57
CA THR A 71 11.99 10.77 -9.17
C THR A 71 11.12 9.97 -8.20
N CYS A 72 10.03 9.38 -8.70
CA CYS A 72 9.07 8.58 -7.94
C CYS A 72 8.80 7.23 -8.63
N TYR A 73 8.25 6.29 -7.88
CA TYR A 73 7.80 4.98 -8.38
C TYR A 73 6.51 4.55 -7.69
N VAL A 74 5.86 3.53 -8.25
CA VAL A 74 4.61 2.99 -7.75
C VAL A 74 4.77 1.51 -7.42
N VAL A 75 4.37 1.14 -6.21
CA VAL A 75 4.51 -0.20 -5.66
C VAL A 75 3.20 -0.66 -5.02
N MET A 76 2.86 -1.94 -5.12
CA MET A 76 1.69 -2.45 -4.40
C MET A 76 1.95 -2.50 -2.90
N ASN A 77 0.92 -2.17 -2.13
CA ASN A 77 0.96 -2.42 -0.71
C ASN A 77 0.84 -3.93 -0.47
N LEU A 78 1.85 -4.52 0.19
CA LEU A 78 1.85 -5.93 0.58
C LEU A 78 0.65 -6.31 1.45
N TYR A 79 0.10 -5.30 2.14
CA TYR A 79 -0.97 -5.40 3.13
C TYR A 79 -2.17 -4.56 2.72
N PRO A 80 -2.84 -4.91 1.60
CA PRO A 80 -3.79 -4.04 0.93
C PRO A 80 -5.11 -3.88 1.70
N TYR A 81 -5.73 -2.70 1.63
CA TYR A 81 -7.11 -2.51 2.11
C TYR A 81 -8.13 -3.08 1.11
N ASN A 82 -7.80 -3.00 -0.17
CA ASN A 82 -8.56 -3.48 -1.31
C ASN A 82 -7.59 -3.99 -2.38
N PRO A 83 -7.99 -4.95 -3.23
CA PRO A 83 -7.19 -5.37 -4.38
C PRO A 83 -6.79 -4.16 -5.22
N GLY A 84 -5.51 -4.07 -5.59
CA GLY A 84 -4.98 -2.92 -6.29
C GLY A 84 -4.62 -1.73 -5.40
N HIS A 85 -4.55 -1.89 -4.08
CA HIS A 85 -3.98 -0.87 -3.20
C HIS A 85 -2.50 -0.64 -3.55
N MET A 86 -2.19 0.56 -4.05
CA MET A 86 -0.84 0.99 -4.42
C MET A 86 -0.33 2.09 -3.50
N LEU A 87 0.98 2.26 -3.51
CA LEU A 87 1.73 3.33 -2.87
C LEU A 87 2.54 4.05 -3.95
N VAL A 88 2.47 5.39 -3.97
CA VAL A 88 3.44 6.22 -4.70
C VAL A 88 4.51 6.64 -3.71
N CYS A 89 5.77 6.42 -4.05
CA CYS A 89 6.92 6.70 -3.20
C CYS A 89 7.99 7.48 -3.98
N PRO A 90 8.62 8.52 -3.40
CA PRO A 90 9.84 9.07 -3.95
C PRO A 90 10.97 8.04 -3.85
N TYR A 91 11.93 8.07 -4.78
CA TYR A 91 13.16 7.28 -4.63
C TYR A 91 14.00 7.78 -3.45
N ARG A 92 14.05 9.10 -3.26
CA ARG A 92 14.78 9.73 -2.16
C ARG A 92 14.12 9.40 -0.83
N HIS A 93 14.94 9.07 0.18
CA HIS A 93 14.47 8.80 1.53
C HIS A 93 14.08 10.11 2.24
N VAL A 94 12.81 10.47 2.17
CA VAL A 94 12.24 11.62 2.89
C VAL A 94 11.02 11.23 3.70
N PRO A 95 10.88 11.70 4.95
CA PRO A 95 9.78 11.30 5.80
C PRO A 95 8.49 12.10 5.56
N ASP A 96 8.60 13.39 5.24
CA ASP A 96 7.47 14.32 5.25
C ASP A 96 7.19 14.90 3.86
N TYR A 97 5.92 15.24 3.61
CA TYR A 97 5.47 15.77 2.32
C TYR A 97 6.12 17.11 1.94
N PRO A 98 6.32 18.08 2.86
CA PRO A 98 6.98 19.35 2.53
C PRO A 98 8.45 19.20 2.15
N ASP A 99 9.08 18.05 2.43
CA ASP A 99 10.48 17.81 2.09
C ASP A 99 10.68 17.44 0.63
N LEU A 100 9.60 17.18 -0.14
CA LEU A 100 9.67 16.93 -1.57
C LEU A 100 10.11 18.20 -2.32
N THR A 101 10.93 17.99 -3.35
CA THR A 101 11.19 19.02 -4.35
C THR A 101 9.93 19.26 -5.19
N ILE A 102 9.92 20.36 -5.96
CA ILE A 102 8.81 20.67 -6.86
C ILE A 102 8.65 19.58 -7.93
N ASP A 103 9.76 19.11 -8.50
CA ASP A 103 9.75 18.06 -9.54
C ASP A 103 9.25 16.72 -8.97
N GLU A 104 9.74 16.33 -7.78
CA GLU A 104 9.23 15.15 -7.07
C GLU A 104 7.74 15.28 -6.79
N THR A 105 7.27 16.43 -6.31
CA THR A 105 5.85 16.68 -6.03
C THR A 105 4.98 16.55 -7.28
N ALA A 106 5.45 17.12 -8.40
CA ALA A 106 4.74 17.05 -9.67
C ALA A 106 4.62 15.61 -10.18
N GLU A 107 5.72 14.84 -10.18
CA GLU A 107 5.69 13.46 -10.62
C GLU A 107 4.92 12.55 -9.66
N PHE A 108 5.03 12.77 -8.35
CA PHE A 108 4.28 12.05 -7.33
C PHE A 108 2.76 12.20 -7.53
N ALA A 109 2.30 13.43 -7.81
CA ALA A 109 0.90 13.70 -8.14
C ALA A 109 0.50 13.09 -9.50
N GLN A 110 1.37 13.18 -10.51
CA GLN A 110 1.13 12.62 -11.84
C GLN A 110 0.98 11.09 -11.78
N LEU A 111 1.89 10.38 -11.11
CA LEU A 111 1.81 8.94 -10.92
C LEU A 111 0.56 8.52 -10.14
N THR A 112 0.11 9.37 -9.20
CA THR A 112 -1.16 9.15 -8.50
C THR A 112 -2.34 9.21 -9.48
N GLN A 113 -2.38 10.22 -10.35
CA GLN A 113 -3.44 10.38 -11.36
C GLN A 113 -3.42 9.23 -12.38
N ILE A 114 -2.24 8.84 -12.88
CA ILE A 114 -2.09 7.70 -13.77
C ILE A 114 -2.56 6.40 -13.09
N GLY A 115 -2.14 6.15 -11.85
CA GLY A 115 -2.55 4.98 -11.09
C GLY A 115 -4.06 4.86 -10.92
N MET A 116 -4.77 5.99 -10.80
CA MET A 116 -6.23 6.00 -10.80
C MET A 116 -6.82 5.58 -12.15
N GLU A 117 -6.28 6.07 -13.27
CA GLU A 117 -6.74 5.67 -14.62
C GLU A 117 -6.47 4.19 -14.88
N VAL A 118 -5.31 3.69 -14.49
CA VAL A 118 -4.97 2.26 -14.59
C VAL A 118 -5.98 1.43 -13.80
N LEU A 119 -6.24 1.75 -12.53
CA LEU A 119 -7.18 0.99 -11.70
C LEU A 119 -8.62 1.06 -12.22
N ARG A 120 -9.05 2.17 -12.84
CA ARG A 120 -10.35 2.25 -13.52
C ARG A 120 -10.44 1.27 -14.67
N ASP A 121 -9.38 1.13 -15.46
CA ASP A 121 -9.35 0.25 -16.62
C ASP A 121 -9.27 -1.23 -16.22
N VAL A 122 -8.29 -1.58 -15.38
CA VAL A 122 -7.97 -2.99 -15.08
C VAL A 122 -8.92 -3.64 -14.07
N SER A 123 -9.55 -2.84 -13.20
CA SER A 123 -10.37 -3.35 -12.09
C SER A 123 -11.76 -2.73 -11.99
N ARG A 124 -12.09 -1.79 -12.90
CA ARG A 124 -13.37 -1.07 -12.91
C ARG A 124 -13.66 -0.37 -11.58
N ALA A 125 -12.61 0.16 -10.94
CA ALA A 125 -12.75 0.92 -9.70
C ALA A 125 -13.71 2.09 -9.89
N ALA A 126 -14.75 2.16 -9.05
CA ALA A 126 -15.79 3.19 -9.12
C ALA A 126 -15.38 4.48 -8.39
N GLY A 127 -14.53 4.36 -7.37
CA GLY A 127 -14.01 5.48 -6.58
C GLY A 127 -12.64 5.18 -5.99
N PHE A 128 -12.08 6.15 -5.27
CA PHE A 128 -10.75 6.05 -4.67
C PHE A 128 -10.71 6.73 -3.31
N ASN A 129 -9.94 6.16 -2.38
CA ASN A 129 -9.38 6.93 -1.27
C ASN A 129 -7.92 7.20 -1.55
N LEU A 130 -7.55 8.48 -1.45
CA LEU A 130 -6.19 8.94 -1.52
C LEU A 130 -5.84 9.53 -0.14
N GLY A 131 -4.75 9.08 0.47
CA GLY A 131 -4.21 9.71 1.66
C GLY A 131 -2.75 9.38 1.94
N MET A 132 -2.13 10.21 2.76
CA MET A 132 -0.81 9.99 3.36
C MET A 132 -0.97 10.07 4.86
N ASN A 133 -0.30 9.18 5.58
CA ASN A 133 -0.17 9.30 7.03
C ASN A 133 1.18 9.96 7.32
N GLN A 134 1.19 11.10 8.01
CA GLN A 134 2.42 11.85 8.30
C GLN A 134 2.87 11.68 9.75
N GLY A 135 4.11 11.22 9.91
CA GLY A 135 4.71 10.93 11.21
C GLY A 135 4.06 9.75 11.96
N LYS A 136 4.68 9.36 13.09
CA LYS A 136 4.19 8.26 13.94
C LYS A 136 2.78 8.51 14.46
N ALA A 137 2.49 9.74 14.89
CA ALA A 137 1.18 10.12 15.42
C ALA A 137 0.08 10.10 14.33
N GLY A 138 0.43 10.36 13.07
CA GLY A 138 -0.50 10.24 11.94
C GLY A 138 -0.80 8.79 11.53
N GLY A 139 -0.19 7.80 12.19
CA GLY A 139 -0.41 6.38 11.88
C GLY A 139 0.41 5.89 10.68
N ALA A 140 1.51 6.56 10.34
CA ALA A 140 2.41 6.10 9.29
C ALA A 140 3.06 4.77 9.69
N GLY A 141 2.82 3.72 8.91
CA GLY A 141 3.41 2.40 9.17
C GLY A 141 4.94 2.40 9.05
N ILE A 142 5.46 3.23 8.14
CA ILE A 142 6.89 3.49 7.93
C ILE A 142 7.05 5.01 7.87
N ALA A 143 7.16 5.63 9.04
CA ALA A 143 7.18 7.09 9.17
C ALA A 143 8.44 7.76 8.58
N ALA A 144 9.52 7.00 8.35
CA ALA A 144 10.78 7.53 7.85
C ALA A 144 10.78 7.79 6.33
N HIS A 145 9.80 7.26 5.59
CA HIS A 145 9.75 7.37 4.14
C HIS A 145 8.32 7.57 3.64
N LEU A 146 8.08 8.72 3.05
CA LEU A 146 6.81 9.20 2.51
C LEU A 146 6.21 8.22 1.50
N HIS A 147 4.91 7.95 1.63
CA HIS A 147 4.17 7.15 0.66
C HIS A 147 2.69 7.57 0.62
N GLN A 148 2.17 7.74 -0.59
CA GLN A 148 0.77 8.08 -0.85
C GLN A 148 -0.01 6.84 -1.20
N HIS A 149 -1.09 6.59 -0.46
CA HIS A 149 -1.98 5.48 -0.71
C HIS A 149 -2.93 5.79 -1.88
N ILE A 150 -3.07 4.83 -2.78
CA ILE A 150 -4.13 4.80 -3.79
C ILE A 150 -4.97 3.55 -3.52
N VAL A 151 -6.14 3.74 -2.92
CA VAL A 151 -7.03 2.64 -2.55
C VAL A 151 -8.26 2.65 -3.47
N PRO A 152 -8.39 1.71 -4.42
CA PRO A 152 -9.58 1.63 -5.27
C PRO A 152 -10.79 1.19 -4.44
N ARG A 153 -11.98 1.69 -4.80
CA ARG A 153 -13.25 1.46 -4.10
C ARG A 153 -14.34 1.02 -5.07
N TRP A 154 -15.24 0.15 -4.59
CA TRP A 154 -16.43 -0.31 -5.30
C TRP A 154 -17.68 -0.16 -4.44
N GLY A 155 -18.85 -0.08 -5.07
CA GLY A 155 -20.11 -0.12 -4.34
C GLY A 155 -20.24 -1.41 -3.53
N GLY A 156 -20.49 -1.29 -2.23
CA GLY A 156 -20.66 -2.44 -1.33
C GLY A 156 -19.36 -3.14 -0.86
N ASP A 157 -18.19 -2.54 -1.11
CA ASP A 157 -16.90 -3.10 -0.66
C ASP A 157 -16.66 -2.97 0.86
N GLY A 158 -17.41 -2.10 1.52
CA GLY A 158 -17.51 -1.98 2.98
C GLY A 158 -18.71 -2.76 3.52
N ASN A 159 -18.76 -4.05 3.25
CA ASN A 159 -19.79 -4.93 3.81
C ASN A 159 -19.36 -5.50 5.18
N PHE A 160 -20.21 -6.32 5.79
CA PHE A 160 -20.00 -6.84 7.15
C PHE A 160 -18.91 -7.92 7.25
N LEU A 161 -18.44 -8.50 6.14
CA LEU A 161 -17.50 -9.63 6.17
C LEU A 161 -16.18 -9.32 6.91
N PRO A 162 -15.53 -8.15 6.74
CA PRO A 162 -14.32 -7.84 7.50
C PRO A 162 -14.57 -7.64 8.99
N ILE A 163 -15.82 -7.40 9.41
CA ILE A 163 -16.19 -7.19 10.82
C ILE A 163 -16.57 -8.52 11.48
N ILE A 164 -17.34 -9.36 10.79
CA ILE A 164 -17.90 -10.59 11.38
C ILE A 164 -16.98 -11.79 11.15
N ALA A 165 -16.35 -11.86 9.99
CA ALA A 165 -15.53 -12.99 9.58
C ALA A 165 -14.03 -12.66 9.53
N GLU A 166 -13.64 -11.44 9.94
CA GLU A 166 -12.26 -10.91 9.90
C GLU A 166 -11.54 -11.12 8.56
N THR A 167 -12.31 -11.29 7.49
CA THR A 167 -11.82 -11.64 6.16
C THR A 167 -12.49 -10.77 5.11
N LYS A 168 -11.77 -10.54 4.02
CA LYS A 168 -12.26 -9.78 2.87
C LYS A 168 -12.17 -10.64 1.63
N ASN A 169 -13.28 -10.79 0.91
CA ASN A 169 -13.29 -11.55 -0.33
C ASN A 169 -12.49 -10.79 -1.41
N VAL A 170 -11.33 -11.32 -1.77
CA VAL A 170 -10.44 -10.79 -2.79
C VAL A 170 -10.35 -11.84 -3.89
N THR A 171 -10.78 -11.47 -5.11
CA THR A 171 -10.91 -12.41 -6.23
C THR A 171 -9.62 -12.61 -7.03
N ALA A 172 -8.51 -11.96 -6.66
CA ALA A 172 -7.23 -12.03 -7.36
C ALA A 172 -6.05 -11.98 -6.37
N THR A 173 -5.01 -12.78 -6.63
CA THR A 173 -3.79 -12.73 -5.84
C THR A 173 -3.05 -11.40 -6.03
N ILE A 174 -2.17 -11.05 -5.08
CA ILE A 174 -1.36 -9.84 -5.19
C ILE A 174 -0.46 -9.84 -6.43
N GLY A 175 0.05 -11.02 -6.83
CA GLY A 175 0.91 -11.17 -8.01
C GLY A 175 0.14 -10.98 -9.31
N GLU A 176 -1.04 -11.59 -9.43
CA GLU A 176 -1.93 -11.38 -10.59
C GLU A 176 -2.33 -9.92 -10.73
N MET A 177 -2.71 -9.29 -9.61
CA MET A 177 -3.08 -7.87 -9.60
C MET A 177 -1.88 -6.98 -9.97
N ARG A 178 -0.67 -7.29 -9.50
CA ARG A 178 0.55 -6.57 -9.89
C ARG A 178 0.74 -6.61 -11.40
N THR A 179 0.67 -7.81 -11.98
CA THR A 179 0.85 -8.00 -13.43
C THR A 179 -0.22 -7.24 -14.21
N MET A 180 -1.50 -7.35 -13.82
CA MET A 180 -2.59 -6.61 -14.48
C MET A 180 -2.38 -5.09 -14.45
N ILE A 181 -1.94 -4.54 -13.31
CA ILE A 181 -1.68 -3.10 -13.17
C ILE A 181 -0.46 -2.69 -14.01
N ALA A 182 0.63 -3.44 -13.94
CA ALA A 182 1.86 -3.16 -14.68
C ALA A 182 1.61 -3.18 -16.20
N ASP A 183 0.93 -4.21 -16.69
CA ASP A 183 0.55 -4.35 -18.11
C ASP A 183 -0.39 -3.22 -18.57
N GLY A 184 -1.29 -2.78 -17.68
CA GLY A 184 -2.23 -1.69 -17.95
C GLY A 184 -1.61 -0.28 -17.85
N TRP A 185 -0.35 -0.15 -17.40
CA TRP A 185 0.22 1.15 -17.06
C TRP A 185 0.39 2.08 -18.26
N ALA A 186 0.83 1.53 -19.40
CA ALA A 186 0.97 2.28 -20.64
C ALA A 186 -0.36 2.88 -21.10
N THR A 187 -1.41 2.05 -21.16
CA THR A 187 -2.78 2.47 -21.51
C THR A 187 -3.32 3.53 -20.53
N GLY A 188 -3.10 3.35 -19.23
CA GLY A 188 -3.50 4.34 -18.23
C GLY A 188 -2.78 5.68 -18.39
N THR A 189 -1.51 5.65 -18.77
CA THR A 189 -0.71 6.85 -19.07
C THR A 189 -1.26 7.58 -20.28
N GLU A 190 -1.57 6.87 -21.37
CA GLU A 190 -2.16 7.47 -22.57
C GLU A 190 -3.52 8.14 -22.29
N ARG A 191 -4.39 7.46 -21.52
CA ARG A 191 -5.67 8.03 -21.07
C ARG A 191 -5.47 9.28 -20.22
N PHE A 192 -4.52 9.24 -19.28
CA PHE A 192 -4.19 10.39 -18.46
C PHE A 192 -3.73 11.59 -19.31
N LEU A 193 -2.81 11.37 -20.24
CA LEU A 193 -2.29 12.43 -21.12
C LEU A 193 -3.39 13.01 -22.02
N THR A 194 -4.27 12.16 -22.55
CA THR A 194 -5.44 12.61 -23.32
C THR A 194 -6.32 13.56 -22.48
N LYS A 195 -6.60 13.20 -21.22
CA LYS A 195 -7.35 14.07 -20.30
C LYS A 195 -6.64 15.40 -20.03
N GLN A 196 -5.31 15.41 -19.92
CA GLN A 196 -4.58 16.67 -19.72
C GLN A 196 -4.68 17.60 -20.93
N GLN A 197 -4.67 17.04 -22.15
CA GLN A 197 -4.91 17.80 -23.37
C GLN A 197 -6.32 18.40 -23.37
N ASP A 198 -7.33 17.59 -23.05
CA ASP A 198 -8.73 18.02 -23.00
C ASP A 198 -8.99 19.08 -21.91
N ASN A 199 -8.29 18.97 -20.77
CA ASN A 199 -8.45 19.87 -19.62
C ASN A 199 -7.70 21.20 -19.77
N THR A 200 -6.82 21.34 -20.76
CA THR A 200 -6.07 22.58 -21.00
C THR A 200 -6.86 23.41 -22.03
N PRO A 201 -7.60 24.46 -21.62
CA PRO A 201 -8.32 25.30 -22.57
C PRO A 201 -7.30 25.97 -23.48
N GLY A 202 -7.56 25.98 -24.80
CA GLY A 202 -6.63 26.40 -25.85
C GLY A 202 -5.70 27.57 -25.48
N CYS A 203 -4.40 27.26 -25.47
CA CYS A 203 -3.33 28.23 -25.66
C CYS A 203 -3.37 28.81 -27.09
#